data_AF-A0A7S8IRW8-F1
#
_entry.id   AF-A0A7S8IRW8-F1
#
_cell.length_a   1.000
_cell.length_b   1.000
_cell.length_c   1.000
_cell.angle_alpha   90.00
_cell.angle_beta   90.00
_cell.angle_gamma   90.00
#
_symmetry.space_group_name_H-M   'P 1'
#
loop_
_entity.id
_entity.type
_entity.pdbx_description
1 polymer ?
#
loop_
_entity_poly.entity_id
_entity_poly.type
_entity_poly.pdbx_seq_one_letter_code
_entity_poly.pdbx_strand_id
1 'polypeptide(L)'
;MSMIFIGGSREIFELPEPAIARIGAIVAAEHGVLIGDAPGADAEAQGLLAGYGYEHVGIFHAGKEPRNNLGDWAAYHVPCLEGAHGYCAHAAKDREMTRRADFGMMVWDGASPGTAVNVLRLVMANKPCVIYDLARGSLATAHNVEDWCATLHHAGSDIRRQAEARMTPDERRALPG
;
A
#
# COMPACT_ATOMS: atom_id res chain seq x y z
N MET A 1 5.63 1.85 19.70
CA MET A 1 5.00 0.89 18.78
C MET A 1 4.32 1.67 17.68
N SER A 2 4.67 1.44 16.42
CA SER A 2 4.08 2.16 15.28
C SER A 2 3.30 1.18 14.41
N MET A 3 2.24 1.65 13.76
CA MET A 3 1.47 0.88 12.78
C MET A 3 1.97 1.19 11.37
N ILE A 4 2.36 0.16 10.62
CA ILE A 4 2.97 0.32 9.30
C ILE A 4 2.05 -0.30 8.26
N PHE A 5 1.57 0.52 7.32
CA PHE A 5 0.85 0.02 6.15
C PHE A 5 1.85 -0.46 5.11
N ILE A 6 1.93 -1.78 4.92
CA ILE A 6 2.68 -2.42 3.86
C ILE A 6 1.72 -2.76 2.72
N GLY A 7 2.09 -2.38 1.50
CA GLY A 7 1.35 -2.80 0.31
C GLY A 7 2.18 -2.68 -0.95
N GLY A 8 1.59 -3.03 -2.09
CA GLY A 8 2.28 -2.83 -3.35
C GLY A 8 1.53 -3.25 -4.61
N SER A 9 2.27 -3.31 -5.71
CA SER A 9 1.73 -3.70 -7.01
C SER A 9 1.38 -5.19 -7.07
N ARG A 10 0.33 -5.50 -7.84
CA ARG A 10 -0.20 -6.87 -7.99
C ARG A 10 0.66 -7.78 -8.86
N GLU A 11 1.53 -7.21 -9.69
CA GLU A 11 2.41 -7.93 -10.61
C GLU A 11 3.82 -8.17 -10.04
N ILE A 12 4.02 -7.92 -8.73
CA ILE A 12 5.28 -8.14 -8.03
C ILE A 12 5.20 -9.48 -7.31
N PHE A 13 5.98 -10.46 -7.76
CA PHE A 13 6.03 -11.81 -7.18
C PHE A 13 7.35 -12.11 -6.45
N GLU A 14 8.20 -11.09 -6.30
CA GLU A 14 9.44 -11.16 -5.53
C GLU A 14 9.71 -9.78 -4.93
N LEU A 15 9.92 -9.73 -3.61
CA LEU A 15 10.29 -8.49 -2.94
C LEU A 15 11.78 -8.22 -3.13
N PRO A 16 12.19 -6.98 -3.42
CA PRO A 16 13.61 -6.67 -3.56
C PRO A 16 14.29 -6.79 -2.19
N GLU A 17 15.58 -7.18 -2.15
CA GLU A 17 16.32 -7.37 -0.89
C GLU A 17 16.21 -6.18 0.09
N PRO A 18 16.26 -4.90 -0.35
CA PRO A 18 16.08 -3.76 0.54
C PRO A 18 14.69 -3.67 1.19
N ALA A 19 13.65 -4.23 0.57
CA ALA A 19 12.31 -4.33 1.15
C ALA A 19 12.25 -5.47 2.17
N ILE A 20 12.81 -6.64 1.86
CA ILE A 20 12.92 -7.79 2.78
C ILE A 20 13.65 -7.36 4.06
N ALA A 21 14.81 -6.72 3.92
CA ALA A 21 15.60 -6.24 5.06
C ALA A 21 14.81 -5.24 5.93
N ARG A 22 13.99 -4.38 5.32
CA ARG A 22 13.15 -3.44 6.05
C ARG A 22 11.99 -4.13 6.78
N ILE A 23 11.36 -5.12 6.16
CA ILE A 23 10.34 -5.93 6.84
C ILE A 23 10.96 -6.68 8.03
N GLY A 24 12.16 -7.22 7.88
CA GLY A 24 12.91 -7.81 9.00
C GLY A 24 13.15 -6.82 10.14
N ALA A 25 13.51 -5.57 9.83
CA ALA A 25 13.69 -4.52 10.83
C ALA A 25 12.36 -4.13 11.52
N ILE A 26 11.24 -4.10 10.79
CA ILE A 26 9.89 -3.87 11.32
C ILE A 26 9.51 -4.95 12.33
N VAL A 27 9.79 -6.22 11.99
CA VAL A 27 9.55 -7.38 12.86
C VAL A 27 10.44 -7.33 14.10
N ALA A 28 11.73 -7.04 13.95
CA ALA A 28 12.67 -6.94 15.07
C ALA A 28 12.34 -5.79 16.05
N ALA A 29 11.71 -4.71 15.55
CA ALA A 29 11.21 -3.61 16.35
C ALA A 29 9.76 -3.81 16.86
N GLU A 30 9.21 -5.00 16.62
CA GLU A 30 7.86 -5.45 16.99
C GLU A 30 6.71 -4.57 16.48
N HIS A 31 6.94 -3.73 15.46
CA HIS A 31 5.94 -2.82 14.90
C HIS A 31 4.72 -3.54 14.30
N GLY A 32 3.53 -2.97 14.49
CA GLY A 32 2.31 -3.55 13.95
C GLY A 32 2.23 -3.36 12.44
N VAL A 33 1.82 -4.40 11.70
CA VAL A 33 1.67 -4.38 10.24
C VAL A 33 0.20 -4.38 9.85
N LEU A 34 -0.17 -3.45 8.98
CA LEU A 34 -1.46 -3.40 8.30
C LEU A 34 -1.21 -3.78 6.85
N ILE A 35 -1.87 -4.81 6.34
CA ILE A 35 -1.65 -5.29 4.98
C ILE A 35 -2.95 -5.71 4.31
N GLY A 36 -3.01 -5.52 2.99
CA GLY A 36 -4.16 -5.93 2.19
C GLY A 36 -4.12 -7.41 1.82
N ASP A 37 -5.26 -7.88 1.31
CA ASP A 37 -5.42 -9.22 0.75
C ASP A 37 -5.13 -9.31 -0.77
N ALA A 38 -4.35 -8.40 -1.36
CA ALA A 38 -4.10 -8.44 -2.81
C ALA A 38 -3.10 -9.55 -3.20
N PRO A 39 -3.15 -10.09 -4.42
CA PRO A 39 -2.02 -10.82 -4.98
C PRO A 39 -0.84 -9.87 -5.20
N GLY A 40 0.33 -10.44 -5.47
CA GLY A 40 1.56 -9.69 -5.74
C GLY A 40 2.26 -9.27 -4.44
N ALA A 41 2.72 -8.02 -4.37
CA ALA A 41 3.55 -7.53 -3.27
C ALA A 41 2.90 -7.73 -1.88
N ASP A 42 1.58 -7.55 -1.76
CA ASP A 42 0.85 -7.83 -0.52
C ASP A 42 0.99 -9.30 -0.10
N ALA A 43 0.79 -10.25 -1.03
CA ALA A 43 0.92 -11.68 -0.77
C ALA A 43 2.37 -12.08 -0.46
N GLU A 44 3.35 -11.51 -1.16
CA GLU A 44 4.78 -11.77 -0.89
C GLU A 44 5.18 -11.26 0.50
N ALA A 45 4.73 -10.08 0.89
CA ALA A 45 4.98 -9.55 2.22
C ALA A 45 4.27 -10.38 3.31
N GLN A 46 3.05 -10.85 3.06
CA GLN A 46 2.41 -11.84 3.93
C GLN A 46 3.26 -13.12 4.03
N GLY A 47 3.72 -13.69 2.92
CA GLY A 47 4.55 -14.90 2.94
C GLY A 47 5.81 -14.74 3.78
N LEU A 48 6.50 -13.59 3.64
CA LEU A 48 7.68 -13.27 4.43
C LEU A 48 7.37 -13.15 5.94
N LEU A 49 6.31 -12.41 6.30
CA LEU A 49 5.90 -12.22 7.69
C LEU A 49 5.46 -13.55 8.34
N ALA A 50 4.75 -14.39 7.59
CA ALA A 50 4.36 -15.73 8.03
C ALA A 50 5.59 -16.63 8.21
N GLY A 51 6.57 -16.55 7.30
CA GLY A 51 7.84 -17.26 7.42
C GLY A 51 8.67 -16.86 8.65
N TYR A 52 8.51 -15.62 9.13
CA TYR A 52 9.07 -15.18 10.41
C TYR A 52 8.24 -15.58 11.64
N GLY A 53 7.05 -16.17 11.45
CA GLY A 53 6.12 -16.47 12.54
C GLY A 53 5.62 -15.20 13.23
N TYR A 54 5.52 -14.08 12.50
CA TYR A 54 5.21 -12.80 13.10
C TYR A 54 3.71 -12.63 13.36
N GLU A 55 3.31 -12.27 14.58
CA GLU A 55 1.90 -12.24 14.97
C GLU A 55 1.24 -10.86 14.93
N HIS A 56 2.02 -9.76 14.94
CA HIS A 56 1.47 -8.40 14.97
C HIS A 56 1.04 -7.90 13.59
N VAL A 57 0.23 -8.67 12.88
CA VAL A 57 -0.27 -8.38 11.53
C VAL A 57 -1.80 -8.32 11.52
N GLY A 58 -2.37 -7.39 10.77
CA GLY A 58 -3.80 -7.31 10.49
C GLY A 58 -4.08 -7.31 8.99
N ILE A 59 -4.88 -8.27 8.52
CA ILE A 59 -5.30 -8.36 7.10
C ILE A 59 -6.55 -7.51 6.88
N PHE A 60 -6.55 -6.65 5.87
CA PHE A 60 -7.73 -5.89 5.47
C PHE A 60 -8.28 -6.37 4.13
N HIS A 61 -9.57 -6.67 4.10
CA HIS A 61 -10.27 -7.17 2.92
C HIS A 61 -11.65 -6.52 2.74
N ALA A 62 -12.10 -6.43 1.49
CA ALA A 62 -13.41 -5.87 1.14
C ALA A 62 -14.45 -6.94 0.81
N GLY A 63 -14.01 -8.09 0.31
CA GLY A 63 -14.88 -9.24 0.01
C GLY A 63 -15.42 -9.89 1.30
N LYS A 64 -16.33 -10.86 1.15
CA LYS A 64 -16.87 -11.63 2.29
C LYS A 64 -15.76 -12.29 3.10
N GLU A 65 -14.71 -12.73 2.42
CA GLU A 65 -13.51 -13.35 2.99
C GLU A 65 -12.27 -12.71 2.35
N PRO A 66 -11.11 -12.73 3.04
CA PRO A 66 -9.85 -12.28 2.45
C PRO A 66 -9.44 -13.22 1.31
N ARG A 67 -8.94 -12.66 0.21
CA ARG A 67 -8.41 -13.46 -0.91
C ARG A 67 -7.17 -14.27 -0.52
N ASN A 68 -6.36 -13.74 0.40
CA ASN A 68 -5.25 -14.42 1.03
C ASN A 68 -5.08 -13.96 2.49
N ASN A 69 -4.65 -14.88 3.33
CA ASN A 69 -4.24 -14.66 4.71
C ASN A 69 -3.22 -15.75 5.07
N LEU A 70 -1.96 -15.56 4.65
CA LEU A 70 -0.97 -16.64 4.66
C LEU A 70 -0.45 -17.00 6.06
N GLY A 71 -0.62 -16.11 7.03
CA GLY A 71 -0.19 -16.32 8.42
C GLY A 71 -1.33 -16.50 9.42
N ASP A 72 -2.56 -16.72 8.95
CA ASP A 72 -3.76 -16.91 9.79
C ASP A 72 -3.98 -15.77 10.81
N TRP A 73 -3.74 -14.53 10.39
CA TRP A 73 -3.87 -13.37 11.25
C TRP A 73 -5.32 -12.87 11.37
N ALA A 74 -5.53 -11.93 12.28
CA ALA A 74 -6.80 -11.23 12.40
C ALA A 74 -7.19 -10.53 11.08
N ALA A 75 -8.38 -10.86 10.58
CA ALA A 75 -8.96 -10.29 9.38
C ALA A 75 -9.99 -9.19 9.71
N TYR A 76 -9.80 -8.01 9.12
CA TYR A 76 -10.66 -6.85 9.26
C TYR A 76 -11.45 -6.63 7.97
N HIS A 77 -12.74 -6.96 8.02
CA HIS A 77 -13.65 -6.72 6.92
C HIS A 77 -14.01 -5.23 6.84
N VAL A 78 -13.72 -4.62 5.69
CA VAL A 78 -14.11 -3.23 5.39
C VAL A 78 -14.97 -3.26 4.12
N PRO A 79 -16.31 -3.37 4.25
CA PRO A 79 -17.19 -3.45 3.11
C PRO A 79 -17.12 -2.17 2.27
N CYS A 80 -17.30 -2.31 0.97
CA CYS A 80 -17.52 -1.14 0.13
C CYS A 80 -18.99 -0.70 0.17
N LEU A 81 -19.24 0.55 -0.21
CA LEU A 81 -20.58 1.06 -0.46
C LEU A 81 -21.29 0.22 -1.53
N GLU A 82 -22.60 0.00 -1.34
CA GLU A 82 -23.42 -0.73 -2.29
C GLU A 82 -23.33 -0.10 -3.69
N GLY A 83 -23.10 -0.93 -4.71
CA GLY A 83 -22.95 -0.51 -6.11
C GLY A 83 -21.53 -0.10 -6.52
N ALA A 84 -20.55 -0.11 -5.62
CA ALA A 84 -19.16 0.12 -5.98
C ALA A 84 -18.53 -1.12 -6.63
N HIS A 85 -17.98 -0.95 -7.84
CA HIS A 85 -17.31 -2.00 -8.59
C HIS A 85 -15.83 -1.68 -8.83
N GLY A 86 -15.02 -2.70 -9.09
CA GLY A 86 -13.60 -2.55 -9.42
C GLY A 86 -12.77 -1.93 -8.29
N TYR A 87 -11.90 -0.97 -8.61
CA TYR A 87 -11.02 -0.33 -7.62
C TYR A 87 -11.78 0.34 -6.46
N CYS A 88 -12.96 0.92 -6.73
CA CYS A 88 -13.77 1.55 -5.69
C CYS A 88 -14.12 0.56 -4.57
N ALA A 89 -14.31 -0.72 -4.90
CA ALA A 89 -14.57 -1.79 -3.94
C ALA A 89 -13.40 -1.99 -2.96
N HIS A 90 -12.16 -1.86 -3.44
CA HIS A 90 -10.95 -2.07 -2.63
C HIS A 90 -10.43 -0.78 -1.98
N ALA A 91 -10.80 0.39 -2.49
CA ALA A 91 -10.31 1.65 -1.95
C ALA A 91 -10.77 1.93 -0.52
N ALA A 92 -11.90 1.37 -0.08
CA ALA A 92 -12.41 1.55 1.29
C ALA A 92 -11.45 0.94 2.33
N LYS A 93 -11.00 -0.30 2.10
CA LYS A 93 -10.01 -0.96 2.99
C LYS A 93 -8.66 -0.23 2.99
N ASP A 94 -8.23 0.27 1.83
CA ASP A 94 -6.95 0.99 1.71
C ASP A 94 -7.00 2.29 2.51
N ARG A 95 -8.12 3.02 2.47
CA ARG A 95 -8.34 4.21 3.29
C ARG A 95 -8.34 3.89 4.79
N GLU A 96 -8.93 2.77 5.19
CA GLU A 96 -8.91 2.35 6.59
C GLU A 96 -7.50 1.98 7.06
N MET A 97 -6.71 1.27 6.24
CA MET A 97 -5.30 1.01 6.51
C MET A 97 -4.50 2.31 6.61
N THR A 98 -4.67 3.24 5.66
CA THR A 98 -4.05 4.58 5.74
C THR A 98 -4.45 5.31 7.02
N ARG A 99 -5.73 5.26 7.43
CA ARG A 99 -6.22 5.93 8.64
C ARG A 99 -5.54 5.40 9.90
N ARG A 100 -5.32 4.09 9.99
CA ARG A 100 -4.71 3.41 11.15
C ARG A 100 -3.18 3.42 11.15
N ALA A 101 -2.54 3.62 10.01
CA ALA A 101 -1.08 3.62 9.92
C ALA A 101 -0.46 4.90 10.51
N ASP A 102 0.77 4.82 10.97
CA ASP A 102 1.65 5.96 11.25
C ASP A 102 2.61 6.20 10.07
N PHE A 103 2.99 5.12 9.38
CA PHE A 103 3.91 5.11 8.24
C PHE A 103 3.43 4.17 7.14
N GLY A 104 3.86 4.44 5.91
CA GLY A 104 3.66 3.57 4.76
C GLY A 104 4.94 2.95 4.23
N MET A 105 4.83 1.76 3.67
CA MET A 105 5.85 1.13 2.86
C MET A 105 5.17 0.52 1.62
N MET A 106 5.54 1.01 0.45
CA MET A 106 4.98 0.59 -0.82
C MET A 106 6.05 -0.01 -1.71
N VAL A 107 5.81 -1.22 -2.22
CA VAL A 107 6.64 -1.83 -3.27
C VAL A 107 5.93 -1.67 -4.60
N TRP A 108 6.54 -0.92 -5.51
CA TRP A 108 5.88 -0.42 -6.71
C TRP A 108 6.67 -0.75 -7.97
N ASP A 109 5.94 -1.19 -8.98
CA ASP A 109 6.45 -1.57 -10.32
C ASP A 109 6.44 -0.40 -11.31
N GLY A 110 6.12 0.81 -10.86
CA GLY A 110 5.94 1.98 -11.73
C GLY A 110 4.64 1.96 -12.55
N ALA A 111 3.84 0.90 -12.47
CA ALA A 111 2.68 0.69 -13.34
C ALA A 111 1.35 0.63 -12.58
N SER A 112 1.34 0.25 -11.30
CA SER A 112 0.10 0.15 -10.52
C SER A 112 -0.44 1.53 -10.11
N PRO A 113 -1.58 1.99 -10.66
CA PRO A 113 -2.16 3.26 -10.23
C PRO A 113 -2.77 3.16 -8.83
N GLY A 114 -3.14 1.94 -8.39
CA GLY A 114 -3.69 1.72 -7.05
C GLY A 114 -2.65 1.96 -5.96
N THR A 115 -1.43 1.45 -6.19
CA THR A 115 -0.29 1.67 -5.29
C THR A 115 0.07 3.15 -5.22
N ALA A 116 0.12 3.84 -6.37
CA ALA A 116 0.35 5.28 -6.42
C ALA A 116 -0.70 6.07 -5.61
N VAL A 117 -1.99 5.73 -5.73
CA VAL A 117 -3.04 6.39 -4.94
C VAL A 117 -2.90 6.09 -3.44
N ASN A 118 -2.42 4.91 -3.05
CA ASN A 118 -2.18 4.60 -1.64
C ASN A 118 -1.04 5.43 -1.05
N VAL A 119 0.03 5.68 -1.81
CA VAL A 119 1.08 6.66 -1.43
C VAL A 119 0.46 8.05 -1.24
N LEU A 120 -0.37 8.51 -2.19
CA LEU A 120 -1.03 9.83 -2.09
C LEU A 120 -1.84 9.95 -0.79
N ARG A 121 -2.64 8.94 -0.46
CA ARG A 121 -3.48 8.95 0.75
C ARG A 121 -2.64 9.05 2.02
N LEU A 122 -1.51 8.36 2.08
CA LEU A 122 -0.59 8.44 3.22
C LEU A 122 -0.01 9.84 3.38
N VAL A 123 0.53 10.43 2.30
CA VAL A 123 1.13 11.77 2.38
C VAL A 123 0.11 12.87 2.64
N MET A 124 -1.11 12.75 2.10
CA MET A 124 -2.24 13.65 2.43
C MET A 124 -2.61 13.59 3.91
N ALA A 125 -2.42 12.43 4.55
CA ALA A 125 -2.64 12.24 5.98
C ALA A 125 -1.41 12.61 6.82
N ASN A 126 -0.38 13.24 6.23
CA ASN A 126 0.92 13.56 6.85
C ASN A 126 1.66 12.32 7.39
N LYS A 127 1.52 11.19 6.70
CA LYS A 127 2.16 9.91 7.06
C LYS A 127 3.24 9.61 6.02
N PRO A 128 4.54 9.64 6.40
CA PRO A 128 5.62 9.35 5.47
C PRO A 128 5.48 7.96 4.86
N CYS A 129 5.75 7.85 3.56
CA CYS A 129 5.69 6.59 2.83
C CYS A 129 7.03 6.29 2.16
N VAL A 130 7.64 5.17 2.53
CA VAL A 130 8.82 4.63 1.82
C VAL A 130 8.34 3.93 0.56
N ILE A 131 9.00 4.18 -0.57
CA ILE A 131 8.62 3.65 -1.88
C ILE A 131 9.82 2.92 -2.47
N TYR A 132 9.66 1.62 -2.67
CA TYR A 132 10.60 0.78 -3.41
C TYR A 132 10.14 0.73 -4.87
N ASP A 133 10.76 1.54 -5.72
CA ASP A 133 10.45 1.63 -7.15
C ASP A 133 11.32 0.62 -7.91
N LEU A 134 10.71 -0.50 -8.29
CA LEU A 134 11.36 -1.58 -9.02
C LEU A 134 11.67 -1.22 -10.47
N ALA A 135 10.83 -0.41 -11.11
CA ALA A 135 11.06 0.01 -12.49
C ALA A 135 12.34 0.85 -12.62
N ARG A 136 12.69 1.57 -11.55
CA ARG A 136 13.88 2.42 -11.48
C ARG A 136 15.03 1.83 -10.67
N GLY A 137 14.80 0.72 -9.95
CA GLY A 137 15.76 0.19 -8.98
C GLY A 137 16.11 1.20 -7.90
N SER A 138 15.15 2.03 -7.47
CA SER A 138 15.41 3.17 -6.57
C SER A 138 14.53 3.14 -5.33
N LEU A 139 15.04 3.77 -4.26
CA LEU A 139 14.33 3.97 -3.00
C LEU A 139 14.03 5.46 -2.84
N ALA A 140 12.77 5.80 -2.60
CA ALA A 140 12.34 7.16 -2.29
C ALA A 140 11.51 7.17 -1.00
N THR A 141 11.38 8.35 -0.39
CA THR A 141 10.41 8.58 0.68
C THR A 141 9.57 9.77 0.31
N ALA A 142 8.25 9.60 0.32
CA ALA A 142 7.29 10.67 0.10
C ALA A 142 6.75 11.15 1.45
N HIS A 143 6.84 12.45 1.69
CA HIS A 143 6.35 13.12 2.88
C HIS A 143 5.13 14.00 2.58
N ASN A 144 4.98 14.45 1.35
CA ASN A 144 3.91 15.36 0.93
C ASN A 144 3.46 15.05 -0.52
N VAL A 145 2.51 15.84 -1.02
CA VAL A 145 1.95 15.69 -2.38
C VAL A 145 2.97 16.02 -3.46
N GLU A 146 3.92 16.92 -3.22
CA GLU A 146 4.99 17.26 -4.17
C GLU A 146 5.91 16.06 -4.40
N ASP A 147 6.33 15.37 -3.34
CA ASP A 147 7.12 14.13 -3.44
C ASP A 147 6.36 13.03 -4.22
N TRP A 148 5.04 12.96 -4.01
CA TRP A 148 4.17 12.04 -4.75
C TRP A 148 4.12 12.40 -6.24
N CYS A 149 3.96 13.68 -6.58
CA CYS A 149 4.01 14.16 -7.96
C CYS A 149 5.36 13.85 -8.62
N ALA A 150 6.47 14.06 -7.91
CA ALA A 150 7.80 13.71 -8.39
C ALA A 150 7.93 12.22 -8.66
N THR A 151 7.40 11.37 -7.78
CA THR A 151 7.36 9.91 -7.96
C THR A 151 6.61 9.54 -9.25
N LEU A 152 5.44 10.13 -9.50
CA LEU A 152 4.64 9.84 -10.69
C LEU A 152 5.18 10.43 -12.00
N HIS A 153 5.93 11.54 -11.95
CA HIS A 153 6.50 12.16 -13.14
C HIS A 153 7.31 11.16 -13.97
N HIS A 154 7.95 10.20 -13.30
CA HIS A 154 8.78 9.18 -13.95
C HIS A 154 8.01 7.96 -14.47
N ALA A 155 6.81 7.69 -13.97
CA ALA A 155 5.97 6.57 -14.41
C ALA A 155 5.17 6.87 -15.71
N GLY A 156 5.19 8.12 -16.17
CA GLY A 156 4.52 8.55 -17.39
C GLY A 156 3.11 9.10 -17.17
N SER A 157 2.64 9.86 -18.15
CA SER A 157 1.37 10.61 -18.08
C SER A 157 0.14 9.70 -18.01
N ASP A 158 0.21 8.48 -18.54
CA ASP A 158 -0.91 7.53 -18.50
C ASP A 158 -1.16 6.98 -17.10
N ILE A 159 -0.10 6.69 -16.35
CA ILE A 159 -0.23 6.21 -14.96
C ILE A 159 -0.82 7.31 -14.08
N ARG A 160 -0.38 8.55 -14.26
CA ARG A 160 -0.97 9.71 -13.57
C ARG A 160 -2.46 9.83 -13.85
N ARG A 161 -2.87 9.78 -15.12
CA ARG A 161 -4.29 9.86 -15.52
C ARG A 161 -5.12 8.73 -14.90
N GLN A 162 -4.59 7.51 -14.90
CA GLN A 162 -5.25 6.35 -14.29
C GLN A 162 -5.33 6.44 -12.76
N ALA A 163 -4.33 7.03 -12.10
CA ALA A 163 -4.34 7.28 -10.67
C ALA A 163 -5.41 8.34 -10.33
N GLU A 164 -5.44 9.46 -11.06
CA GLU A 164 -6.45 10.52 -10.88
C GLU A 164 -7.88 10.02 -11.08
N ALA A 165 -8.10 9.11 -12.04
CA ALA A 165 -9.41 8.48 -12.26
C ALA A 165 -9.89 7.63 -11.07
N ARG A 166 -8.96 7.16 -10.23
CA ARG A 166 -9.23 6.33 -9.03
C ARG A 166 -9.38 7.15 -7.75
N MET A 167 -9.11 8.45 -7.82
CA MET A 167 -9.24 9.37 -6.68
C MET A 167 -10.68 9.84 -6.48
N THR A 168 -11.03 10.05 -5.22
CA THR A 168 -12.20 10.84 -4.82
C THR A 168 -12.05 12.31 -5.24
N PRO A 169 -13.15 13.08 -5.28
CA PRO A 169 -13.08 14.53 -5.48
C PRO A 169 -12.17 15.25 -4.48
N ASP A 170 -12.13 14.81 -3.22
CA ASP A 170 -11.27 15.40 -2.19
C ASP A 170 -9.79 15.09 -2.43
N GLU A 171 -9.47 13.84 -2.77
CA GLU A 171 -8.11 13.40 -3.13
C GLU A 171 -7.59 14.19 -4.36
N ARG A 172 -8.44 14.47 -5.36
CA ARG A 172 -8.04 15.29 -6.52
C ARG A 172 -7.82 16.76 -6.18
N ARG A 173 -8.61 17.33 -5.27
CA ARG A 173 -8.46 18.74 -4.86
C ARG A 173 -7.16 19.01 -4.12
N ALA A 174 -6.54 17.98 -3.55
CA ALA A 174 -5.25 18.09 -2.89
C ALA A 174 -4.06 18.12 -3.85
N LEU A 175 -4.26 17.84 -5.14
CA LEU A 175 -3.20 17.91 -6.13
C LEU A 175 -2.87 19.36 -6.49
N PRO A 176 -1.57 19.70 -6.69
CA PRO A 176 -1.21 20.99 -7.27
C PRO A 176 -1.79 21.11 -8.68
N GLY A 177 -2.32 22.29 -8.99
CA GLY A 177 -2.89 22.63 -10.30
C GLY A 177 -1.88 22.66 -11.43
#